data_AF-A0A9W5QM16-F1
#
_entry.id   AF-A0A9W5QM16-F1
#
_cell.length_a   1.000
_cell.length_b   1.000
_cell.length_c   1.000
_cell.angle_alpha   90.00
_cell.angle_beta   90.00
_cell.angle_gamma   90.00
#
_symmetry.space_group_name_H-M   'P 1'
#
loop_
_entity.id
_entity.type
_entity.pdbx_description
1 polymer ?
#
loop_
_entity_poly.entity_id
_entity_poly.type
_entity_poly.pdbx_seq_one_letter_code
_entity_poly.pdbx_strand_id
1 'polypeptide(L)' 'MAIKKIPTVLAIERDKKGNLSTWCQYCGKFHHHGIGEGHRDAHCFEEDSPYIRTGYILKKMKLSGKEVVRMGETS' A
#
# COMPACT_ATOMS: atom_id res chain seq x y z
N MET A 1 18.85 -22.64 -1.05
CA MET A 1 18.08 -21.58 -1.74
C MET A 1 17.58 -20.60 -0.71
N ALA A 2 17.93 -19.32 -0.79
CA ALA A 2 17.42 -18.33 0.16
C ALA A 2 15.91 -18.15 -0.07
N ILE A 3 15.11 -18.28 0.99
CA ILE A 3 13.66 -18.05 0.94
C ILE A 3 13.48 -16.55 0.66
N LYS A 4 13.08 -16.17 -0.57
CA LYS A 4 12.81 -14.77 -0.91
C LYS A 4 11.58 -14.32 -0.11
N LYS A 5 11.80 -13.49 0.90
CA LYS A 5 10.74 -12.90 1.72
C LYS A 5 9.86 -12.01 0.84
N ILE A 6 8.56 -12.24 0.85
CA ILE A 6 7.59 -11.42 0.11
C ILE A 6 7.55 -10.01 0.74
N PRO A 7 7.70 -8.93 -0.03
CA PRO A 7 7.64 -7.57 0.50
C PRO A 7 6.29 -7.28 1.16
N THR A 8 6.30 -6.49 2.24
CA THR A 8 5.07 -5.94 2.84
C THR A 8 4.93 -4.49 2.42
N VAL A 9 3.75 -4.15 1.92
CA VAL A 9 3.40 -2.82 1.42
C VAL A 9 2.27 -2.26 2.28
N LEU A 10 2.48 -1.05 2.80
CA LEU A 10 1.55 -0.40 3.70
C LEU A 10 0.44 0.31 2.92
N ALA A 11 -0.77 0.31 3.48
CA ALA A 11 -1.94 0.92 2.89
C ALA A 11 -2.72 1.75 3.90
N ILE A 12 -3.37 2.80 3.41
CA ILE A 12 -4.31 3.63 4.16
C ILE A 12 -5.74 3.37 3.65
N GLU A 13 -6.73 3.51 4.53
CA GLU A 13 -8.13 3.54 4.09
C GLU A 13 -8.41 4.86 3.36
N ARG A 14 -8.98 4.77 2.16
CA ARG A 14 -9.20 5.92 1.28
C ARG A 14 -10.65 6.41 1.27
N ASP A 15 -11.58 5.61 1.78
CA ASP A 15 -13.01 5.95 1.84
C ASP A 15 -13.72 5.24 2.99
N LYS A 16 -14.98 5.65 3.25
CA LYS A 16 -15.85 5.06 4.30
C LYS A 16 -16.18 3.58 4.06
N LYS A 17 -15.99 3.06 2.84
CA LYS A 17 -16.19 1.64 2.55
C LYS A 17 -14.98 0.81 2.99
N GLY A 18 -13.87 1.43 3.41
CA GLY A 18 -12.67 0.74 3.84
C GLY A 18 -11.79 0.29 2.68
N ASN A 19 -11.96 0.87 1.49
CA ASN A 19 -11.07 0.60 0.38
C ASN A 19 -9.67 1.14 0.68
N LEU A 20 -8.65 0.53 0.08
CA LEU A 20 -7.26 0.81 0.40
C LEU A 20 -6.54 1.55 -0.73
N SER A 21 -5.63 2.44 -0.34
CA SER A 21 -4.64 3.05 -1.22
C SER A 21 -3.24 2.77 -0.70
N THR A 22 -2.33 2.42 -1.59
CA THR A 22 -0.91 2.26 -1.27
C THR A 22 -0.04 3.10 -2.20
N TRP A 23 1.02 3.70 -1.66
CA TRP A 23 2.01 4.43 -2.44
C TRP A 23 3.06 3.46 -2.99
N CYS A 24 3.27 3.47 -4.31
CA CYS A 24 4.34 2.72 -4.94
C CYS A 24 5.56 3.62 -5.15
N GLN A 25 6.67 3.31 -4.47
CA GLN A 25 7.94 4.06 -4.62
C GLN A 25 8.60 3.89 -5.99
N TYR A 26 8.20 2.89 -6.77
CA TYR A 26 8.80 2.60 -8.08
C TYR A 26 8.15 3.44 -9.19
N CYS A 27 6.82 3.49 -9.25
CA CYS A 27 6.11 4.25 -10.28
C CYS A 27 5.69 5.65 -9.82
N GLY A 28 5.91 6.00 -8.54
CA GLY A 28 5.57 7.31 -7.97
C GLY A 28 4.07 7.62 -7.97
N LYS A 29 3.21 6.61 -7.78
CA LYS A 29 1.75 6.74 -7.84
C LYS A 29 1.04 5.97 -6.72
N PHE A 30 -0.18 6.38 -6.41
CA PHE A 30 -1.08 5.59 -5.58
C PHE A 30 -1.74 4.47 -6.38
N HIS A 31 -1.69 3.26 -5.83
CA HIS A 31 -2.42 2.10 -6.31
C HIS A 31 -3.64 1.87 -5.42
N HIS A 32 -4.79 1.61 -6.04
CA HIS A 32 -6.07 1.47 -5.35
C HIS A 32 -6.51 0.01 -5.32
N HIS A 33 -6.98 -0.41 -4.15
CA HIS A 33 -7.51 -1.75 -3.90
C HIS A 33 -8.89 -1.67 -3.27
N GLY A 34 -9.61 -2.78 -3.36
CA GLY A 34 -10.80 -3.01 -2.55
C GLY A 34 -10.47 -3.17 -1.07
N ILE A 35 -11.47 -3.60 -0.31
CA ILE A 35 -11.33 -3.89 1.11
C ILE A 35 -10.42 -5.11 1.30
N GLY A 36 -9.56 -5.07 2.33
CA GLY A 36 -8.86 -6.25 2.83
C GLY A 36 -7.34 -6.24 2.62
N GLU A 37 -6.66 -6.78 3.63
CA GLU A 37 -5.23 -7.07 3.61
C GLU A 37 -4.96 -8.39 2.87
N GLY A 38 -3.68 -8.69 2.58
CA GLY A 38 -3.25 -9.98 2.07
C GLY A 38 -2.31 -9.90 0.87
N HIS A 39 -1.97 -11.07 0.33
CA HIS A 39 -1.12 -11.16 -0.85
C HIS A 39 -1.82 -10.61 -2.09
N ARG A 40 -1.10 -9.83 -2.89
CA ARG A 40 -1.57 -9.21 -4.13
C ARG A 40 -0.54 -9.42 -5.23
N ASP A 41 -1.01 -9.71 -6.43
CA ASP A 41 -0.21 -9.59 -7.63
C ASP A 41 0.12 -8.12 -7.91
N ALA A 42 1.29 -7.90 -8.50
CA ALA A 42 1.72 -6.57 -8.87
C ALA A 42 1.16 -6.19 -10.24
N HIS A 43 0.42 -5.08 -10.28
CA HIS A 43 0.02 -4.43 -11.54
C HIS A 43 0.91 -3.22 -11.87
N CYS A 44 2.04 -3.07 -11.17
CA CYS A 44 3.04 -2.08 -11.50
C CYS A 44 3.86 -2.60 -12.67
N PHE A 45 4.04 -1.78 -13.71
CA PHE A 45 4.82 -2.16 -14.90
C PHE A 45 6.31 -1.80 -14.79
N GLU A 46 6.75 -1.26 -13.65
CA GLU A 46 8.16 -0.91 -13.41
C GLU A 46 9.00 -2.17 -13.20
N GLU A 47 9.82 -2.53 -14.18
CA GLU A 47 10.60 -3.78 -14.22
C GLU A 47 11.56 -3.94 -13.03
N ASP A 48 12.06 -2.83 -12.50
CA ASP A 48 12.93 -2.81 -11.32
C ASP A 48 12.17 -3.07 -10.01
N SER A 49 10.83 -3.04 -10.04
CA SER A 49 10.03 -3.32 -8.87
C SER A 49 10.14 -4.80 -8.49
N PRO A 50 10.53 -5.14 -7.25
CA PRO A 50 10.54 -6.51 -6.78
C PRO A 50 9.14 -7.14 -6.76
N TYR A 51 8.09 -6.31 -6.78
CA TYR A 51 6.69 -6.72 -6.74
C TYR A 51 6.29 -7.55 -7.97
N ILE A 52 6.84 -7.25 -9.16
CA ILE A 52 6.50 -7.98 -10.39
C ILE A 52 6.83 -9.48 -10.28
N ARG A 53 7.86 -9.82 -9.49
CA ARG A 53 8.34 -11.20 -9.37
C ARG A 53 7.64 -12.02 -8.31
N THR A 54 7.15 -11.38 -7.25
CA THR A 54 6.66 -12.09 -6.05
C THR A 54 5.30 -11.62 -5.56
N GLY A 55 4.74 -10.59 -6.18
CA GLY A 55 3.70 -9.79 -5.55
C GLY A 55 4.19 -9.13 -4.26
N TYR A 56 3.24 -8.78 -3.40
CA TYR A 56 3.48 -8.21 -2.08
C TYR A 56 2.33 -8.52 -1.13
N ILE A 57 2.57 -8.40 0.17
CA ILE A 57 1.53 -8.43 1.20
C ILE A 57 1.06 -7.01 1.48
N LEU A 58 -0.18 -6.70 1.12
CA LEU A 58 -0.85 -5.44 1.45
C LEU A 58 -1.30 -5.46 2.90
N LYS A 59 -0.88 -4.47 3.69
CA LYS A 59 -1.23 -4.35 5.12
C LYS A 59 -1.68 -2.94 5.47
N LYS A 60 -2.80 -2.81 6.17
CA LYS A 60 -3.30 -1.53 6.66
C LYS A 60 -2.32 -0.95 7.67
N MET A 61 -2.06 0.34 7.56
CA MET A 61 -1.32 1.08 8.57
C MET A 61 -2.16 1.16 9.85
N LYS A 62 -1.62 0.65 10.95
CA LYS A 62 -2.13 0.95 12.29
C LYS A 62 -1.45 2.22 12.76
N LEU A 63 -2.13 3.35 12.65
CA LEU A 63 -1.70 4.58 13.29
C LEU A 63 -1.95 4.40 14.79
N SER A 64 -0.90 4.44 15.62
CA SER A 64 -0.95 4.19 17.06
C SER A 64 -1.65 5.30 17.86
N GLY A 65 -2.88 5.68 17.47
CA GLY A 65 -3.71 6.63 18.19
C GLY A 65 -3.27 8.10 18.12
N LYS A 66 -2.19 8.43 17.39
CA LYS A 66 -1.94 9.83 17.01
C LYS A 66 -2.85 10.16 15.83
N GLU A 67 -3.89 10.94 16.10
CA GLU A 67 -4.78 11.48 15.08
C GLU A 67 -3.93 12.13 13.97
N VAL A 68 -4.03 11.60 12.76
CA VAL A 68 -3.52 12.28 11.58
C VAL A 68 -4.54 13.37 11.27
N VAL A 69 -4.36 14.53 11.90
CA VAL A 69 -5.12 15.73 11.57
C VAL A 69 -4.79 16.14 10.14
N ARG A 70 -5.83 16.38 9.33
CA ARG A 70 -5.67 16.99 8.01
C ARG A 70 -5.01 18.36 8.22
N MET A 71 -3.83 18.56 7.63
CA MET A 71 -3.20 19.87 7.62
C MET A 71 -3.81 20.68 6.47
N GLY A 72 -4.64 21.67 6.83
CA GLY A 72 -5.46 22.52 5.94
C GLY A 72 -6.94 22.30 6.23
N GLU A 73 -7.66 23.23 6.85
CA GLU A 73 -7.90 24.60 6.38
C GLU A 73 -7.55 25.66 7.45
N THR A 74 -6.51 26.46 7.23
CA THR A 74 -6.42 27.79 7.83
C THR A 74 -7.48 28.65 7.16
N SER A 75 -8.51 29.03 7.94
CA SER A 75 -9.44 30.12 7.61
C SER A 75 -8.72 31.46 7.56
#